data_AF-A0A966QPA9-F1
#
_entry.id   AF-A0A966QPA9-F1
#
_cell.length_a   1.000
_cell.length_b   1.000
_cell.length_c   1.000
_cell.angle_alpha   90.00
_cell.angle_beta   90.00
_cell.angle_gamma   90.00
#
_symmetry.space_group_name_H-M   'P 1'
#
loop_
_entity.id
_entity.type
_entity.pdbx_description
1 polymer ?
#
loop_
_entity_poly.entity_id
_entity_poly.type
_entity_poly.pdbx_seq_one_letter_code
_entity_poly.pdbx_strand_id
1 'polypeptide(L)'
;MITVSIRTWGLSAVIAIWLACVALLGALTPVPGPALAQSTAELRCRHLPGQWQRCQMVLAADGMCWTLRIGQQSIDFRHDGRGQISMRQGNGGWHAVEARWLADASLCWDGICARGLIPLD
;
A
#
# COMPACT_ATOMS: atom_id res chain seq x y z
N MET A 1 -45.44 65.01 -1.60
CA MET A 1 -45.12 64.64 -2.99
C MET A 1 -43.61 64.49 -3.09
N ILE A 2 -43.10 63.26 -3.17
CA ILE A 2 -41.68 62.99 -3.43
C ILE A 2 -41.63 61.98 -4.57
N THR A 3 -41.14 62.45 -5.70
CA THR A 3 -41.00 61.74 -6.97
C THR A 3 -39.86 60.74 -6.87
N VAL A 4 -40.14 59.47 -7.17
CA VAL A 4 -39.16 58.39 -7.29
C VAL A 4 -38.46 58.53 -8.66
N SER A 5 -37.13 58.65 -8.65
CA SER A 5 -36.31 58.68 -9.88
C SER A 5 -35.39 57.47 -9.89
N ILE A 6 -35.79 56.45 -10.64
CA ILE A 6 -35.01 55.21 -10.86
C ILE A 6 -34.10 55.47 -12.06
N ARG A 7 -32.78 55.60 -11.83
CA ARG A 7 -31.79 55.69 -12.90
C ARG A 7 -31.05 54.36 -13.05
N THR A 8 -31.46 53.63 -14.07
CA THR A 8 -30.88 52.41 -14.63
C THR A 8 -29.55 52.68 -15.33
N TRP A 9 -28.40 52.40 -14.69
CA TRP A 9 -27.10 52.36 -15.39
C TRP A 9 -26.20 51.28 -14.78
N GLY A 10 -25.81 50.29 -15.59
CA GLY A 10 -24.53 49.60 -15.39
C GLY A 10 -24.53 48.10 -15.07
N LEU A 11 -25.41 47.27 -15.66
CA LEU A 11 -25.26 45.80 -15.63
C LEU A 11 -23.95 45.28 -16.31
N SER A 12 -23.15 46.15 -16.91
CA SER A 12 -21.96 45.76 -17.68
C SER A 12 -20.68 45.59 -16.86
N ALA A 13 -20.62 46.02 -15.59
CA ALA A 13 -19.36 46.06 -14.83
C ALA A 13 -19.04 44.81 -13.99
N VAL A 14 -20.03 43.95 -13.71
CA VAL A 14 -19.84 42.84 -12.76
C VAL A 14 -19.23 41.59 -13.43
N ILE A 15 -19.39 41.45 -14.75
CA ILE A 15 -18.94 40.25 -15.49
C ILE A 15 -17.42 40.23 -15.66
N ALA A 16 -16.75 41.38 -15.70
CA ALA A 16 -15.32 41.47 -15.98
C ALA A 16 -14.42 41.06 -14.81
N ILE A 17 -14.94 41.04 -13.57
CA ILE A 17 -14.12 40.80 -12.37
C ILE A 17 -13.94 39.29 -12.09
N TRP A 18 -14.79 38.43 -12.64
CA TRP A 18 -14.69 36.97 -12.43
C TRP A 18 -13.66 36.26 -13.31
N LEU A 19 -13.21 36.88 -14.41
CA LEU A 19 -12.30 36.22 -15.37
C LEU A 19 -10.80 36.33 -15.01
N ALA A 20 -10.41 37.23 -14.10
CA ALA A 20 -8.99 37.49 -13.83
C ALA A 20 -8.37 36.59 -12.73
N CYS A 21 -9.17 36.02 -11.81
CA CYS A 21 -8.62 35.26 -10.69
C CYS A 21 -8.29 33.79 -11.05
N VAL A 22 -8.91 33.25 -12.11
CA VAL A 22 -8.74 31.84 -12.49
C VAL A 22 -7.39 31.57 -13.20
N ALA A 23 -6.76 32.60 -13.78
CA ALA A 23 -5.56 32.42 -14.60
C ALA A 23 -4.25 32.24 -13.81
N LEU A 24 -4.21 32.54 -12.50
CA LEU A 24 -2.97 32.55 -11.71
C LEU A 24 -2.78 31.34 -10.77
N LEU A 25 -3.73 30.40 -10.73
CA LEU A 25 -3.67 29.19 -9.88
C LEU A 25 -3.36 27.90 -10.66
N GLY A 26 -2.96 28.00 -11.94
CA GLY A 26 -2.84 26.84 -12.84
C GLY A 26 -1.55 26.01 -12.78
N ALA A 27 -0.59 26.30 -11.90
CA ALA A 27 0.78 25.75 -12.01
C ALA A 27 1.20 24.72 -10.92
N LEU A 28 0.26 24.15 -10.18
CA LEU A 28 0.56 23.11 -9.18
C LEU A 28 -0.22 21.82 -9.47
N THR A 29 0.01 21.21 -10.63
CA THR A 29 -0.35 19.80 -10.80
C THR A 29 0.74 18.96 -10.11
N PRO A 30 0.47 18.30 -8.97
CA PRO A 30 1.43 17.35 -8.43
C PRO A 30 1.66 16.27 -9.49
N VAL A 31 2.89 16.18 -9.99
CA VAL A 31 3.28 15.06 -10.86
C VAL A 31 3.29 13.83 -9.97
N PRO A 32 2.40 12.83 -10.17
CA PRO A 32 2.49 11.58 -9.43
C PRO A 32 3.84 10.96 -9.75
N GLY A 33 4.70 10.84 -8.73
CA GLY A 33 5.96 10.13 -8.84
C GLY A 33 5.71 8.63 -9.14
N PRO A 34 6.72 7.91 -9.65
CA PRO A 34 6.58 6.47 -9.88
C PRO A 34 6.28 5.77 -8.55
N ALA A 35 5.05 5.27 -8.41
CA ALA A 35 4.68 4.38 -7.33
C ALA A 35 5.34 3.03 -7.59
N LEU A 36 6.28 2.67 -6.74
CA LEU A 36 6.85 1.34 -6.68
C LEU A 36 5.71 0.33 -6.41
N ALA A 37 5.39 -0.48 -7.41
CA ALA A 37 4.24 -1.38 -7.36
C ALA A 37 4.49 -2.52 -6.39
N GLN A 38 3.66 -2.61 -5.34
CA GLN A 38 3.62 -3.77 -4.46
C GLN A 38 2.82 -4.89 -5.15
N SER A 39 3.29 -6.14 -5.05
CA SER A 39 2.54 -7.28 -5.54
C SER A 39 1.85 -7.99 -4.38
N THR A 40 0.66 -8.54 -4.64
CA THR A 40 -0.08 -9.35 -3.66
C THR A 40 -0.38 -10.71 -4.26
N ALA A 41 -0.03 -11.77 -3.53
CA ALA A 41 -0.30 -13.16 -3.92
C ALA A 41 -1.24 -13.82 -2.91
N GLU A 42 -2.23 -14.56 -3.41
CA GLU A 42 -3.09 -15.40 -2.58
C GLU A 42 -2.44 -16.76 -2.34
N LEU A 43 -2.29 -17.13 -1.07
CA LEU A 43 -1.60 -18.35 -0.65
C LEU A 43 -2.45 -19.13 0.35
N ARG A 44 -1.95 -20.33 0.71
CA ARG A 44 -2.38 -21.02 1.93
C ARG A 44 -1.25 -20.92 2.95
N CYS A 45 -1.58 -20.53 4.17
CA CYS A 45 -0.62 -20.43 5.28
C CYS A 45 -1.09 -21.25 6.49
N ARG A 46 -0.14 -21.62 7.36
CA ARG A 46 -0.42 -22.15 8.69
C ARG A 46 0.69 -21.74 9.67
N HIS A 47 0.32 -21.61 10.94
CA HIS A 47 1.26 -21.74 12.04
C HIS A 47 1.39 -23.22 12.40
N LEU A 48 2.58 -23.69 12.76
CA LEU A 48 2.79 -25.04 13.24
C LEU A 48 2.76 -25.09 14.78
N PRO A 49 2.04 -26.06 15.37
CA PRO A 49 1.03 -26.91 14.73
C PRO A 49 -0.23 -26.10 14.38
N GLY A 50 -0.90 -26.46 13.27
CA GLY A 50 -2.12 -25.75 12.86
C GLY A 50 -2.65 -26.14 11.48
N GLN A 51 -3.88 -25.71 11.22
CA GLN A 51 -4.57 -25.96 9.96
C GLN A 51 -4.24 -24.92 8.90
N TRP A 52 -4.24 -25.36 7.65
CA TRP A 52 -4.05 -24.48 6.51
C TRP A 52 -5.26 -23.58 6.30
N GLN A 53 -5.03 -22.28 6.18
CA GLN A 53 -6.05 -21.28 5.89
C GLN A 53 -5.63 -20.40 4.71
N ARG A 54 -6.57 -19.67 4.11
CA ARG A 54 -6.25 -18.66 3.10
C ARG A 54 -5.50 -17.51 3.76
N CYS A 55 -4.49 -16.99 3.08
CA CYS A 55 -3.69 -15.85 3.52
C CYS A 55 -3.25 -15.05 2.29
N GLN A 56 -2.76 -13.84 2.53
CA GLN A 56 -2.14 -13.01 1.51
C GLN A 56 -0.66 -12.82 1.81
N MET A 57 0.17 -12.87 0.78
CA MET A 57 1.53 -12.35 0.82
C MET A 57 1.55 -11.00 0.10
N VAL A 58 2.02 -9.96 0.77
CA VAL A 58 2.27 -8.66 0.17
C VAL A 58 3.77 -8.46 0.04
N LEU A 59 4.26 -8.39 -1.18
CA LEU A 59 5.68 -8.17 -1.47
C LEU A 59 5.92 -6.68 -1.68
N ALA A 60 6.91 -6.14 -0.98
CA ALA A 60 7.40 -4.80 -1.25
C ALA A 60 8.03 -4.75 -2.64
N ALA A 61 7.95 -3.59 -3.29
CA ALA A 61 8.42 -3.45 -4.66
C ALA A 61 9.94 -3.64 -4.84
N ASP A 62 10.72 -3.52 -3.76
CA ASP A 62 12.15 -3.81 -3.75
C ASP A 62 12.46 -5.31 -3.69
N GLY A 63 11.45 -6.16 -3.47
CA GLY A 63 11.61 -7.59 -3.27
C GLY A 63 12.35 -7.97 -1.97
N MET A 64 12.69 -7.00 -1.13
CA MET A 64 13.49 -7.22 0.08
C MET A 64 12.63 -7.53 1.29
N CYS A 65 11.40 -7.02 1.30
CA CYS A 65 10.45 -7.20 2.39
C CYS A 65 9.15 -7.82 1.91
N TRP A 66 8.56 -8.69 2.72
CA TRP A 66 7.20 -9.19 2.48
C TRP A 66 6.44 -9.36 3.78
N THR A 67 5.12 -9.31 3.70
CA THR A 67 4.22 -9.50 4.84
C THR A 67 3.26 -10.64 4.54
N LEU A 68 3.15 -11.60 5.46
CA LEU A 68 2.08 -12.59 5.46
C LEU A 68 0.92 -12.11 6.33
N ARG A 69 -0.27 -12.04 5.73
CA ARG A 69 -1.53 -11.74 6.41
C ARG A 69 -2.33 -13.02 6.61
N ILE A 70 -2.34 -13.52 7.84
CA ILE A 70 -3.01 -14.77 8.24
C ILE A 70 -4.16 -14.39 9.19
N GLY A 71 -5.38 -14.32 8.68
CA GLY A 71 -6.51 -13.77 9.44
C GLY A 71 -6.25 -12.32 9.85
N GLN A 72 -6.21 -12.05 11.16
CA GLN A 72 -5.89 -10.73 11.71
C GLN A 72 -4.40 -10.55 12.05
N GLN A 73 -3.58 -11.58 11.86
CA GLN A 73 -2.16 -11.54 12.17
C GLN A 73 -1.36 -11.06 10.97
N SER A 74 -0.41 -10.17 11.23
CA SER A 74 0.58 -9.69 10.27
C SER A 74 1.95 -10.17 10.70
N ILE A 75 2.65 -10.85 9.80
CA ILE A 75 4.00 -11.35 10.02
C ILE A 75 4.87 -10.72 8.96
N ASP A 76 5.82 -9.88 9.39
CA ASP A 76 6.72 -9.18 8.52
C ASP A 76 8.01 -9.96 8.37
N PHE A 77 8.54 -9.95 7.15
CA PHE A 77 9.80 -10.56 6.80
C PHE A 77 10.67 -9.55 6.06
N ARG A 78 11.97 -9.71 6.21
CA ARG A 78 12.96 -9.07 5.34
C ARG A 78 14.08 -10.04 5.03
N HIS A 79 14.69 -9.93 3.86
CA HIS A 79 16.01 -10.52 3.60
C HIS A 79 17.05 -9.42 3.38
N ASP A 80 18.32 -9.76 3.55
CA ASP A 80 19.44 -8.81 3.41
C ASP A 80 20.17 -8.91 2.06
N GLY A 81 19.65 -9.68 1.10
CA GLY A 81 20.27 -9.94 -0.20
C GLY A 81 21.46 -10.91 -0.15
N ARG A 82 21.84 -11.39 1.04
CA ARG A 82 22.93 -12.37 1.25
C ARG A 82 22.41 -13.69 1.81
N GLY A 83 21.10 -13.89 1.75
CA GLY A 83 20.43 -15.11 2.20
C GLY A 83 20.03 -15.11 3.68
N GLN A 84 20.28 -14.04 4.43
CA GLN A 84 19.77 -13.93 5.80
C GLN A 84 18.35 -13.38 5.79
N ILE A 85 17.44 -14.08 6.44
CA ILE A 85 16.03 -13.68 6.59
C ILE A 85 15.77 -13.36 8.04
N SER A 86 15.02 -12.29 8.30
CA SER A 86 14.50 -11.97 9.62
C SER A 86 12.98 -11.92 9.60
N MET A 87 12.36 -12.32 10.70
CA MET A 87 10.91 -12.32 10.90
C MET A 87 10.54 -11.44 12.09
N ARG A 88 9.36 -10.81 12.02
CA ARG A 88 8.71 -10.12 13.14
C ARG A 88 7.21 -10.41 13.13
N GLN A 89 6.66 -10.73 14.29
CA GLN A 89 5.23 -10.95 14.48
C GLN A 89 4.64 -9.82 15.35
N GLY A 90 3.61 -9.13 14.85
CA GLY A 90 3.00 -8.00 15.55
C GLY A 90 4.02 -6.96 16.02
N ASN A 91 3.98 -6.59 17.31
CA ASN A 91 4.89 -5.63 17.92
C ASN A 91 6.19 -6.26 18.48
N GLY A 92 6.48 -7.52 18.14
CA GLY A 92 7.68 -8.22 18.60
C GLY A 92 8.98 -7.65 18.00
N GLY A 93 10.11 -8.20 18.46
CA GLY A 93 11.42 -7.91 17.88
C GLY A 93 11.66 -8.68 16.57
N TRP A 94 12.54 -8.13 15.73
CA TRP A 94 13.09 -8.87 14.60
C TRP A 94 14.06 -9.95 15.10
N HIS A 95 13.95 -11.16 14.56
CA HIS A 95 14.86 -12.26 14.83
C HIS A 95 15.16 -13.02 13.54
N ALA A 96 16.33 -13.64 13.47
CA ALA A 96 16.75 -14.41 12.30
C ALA A 96 15.94 -15.71 12.19
N VAL A 97 15.59 -16.08 10.96
CA VAL A 97 14.88 -17.32 10.61
C VAL A 97 15.49 -17.94 9.37
N GLU A 98 15.37 -19.26 9.25
CA GLU A 98 15.74 -19.99 8.03
C GLU A 98 14.51 -20.29 7.18
N ALA A 99 14.66 -20.16 5.87
CA ALA A 99 13.68 -20.66 4.90
C ALA A 99 13.94 -22.15 4.66
N ARG A 100 12.91 -22.99 4.84
CA ARG A 100 13.00 -24.43 4.58
C ARG A 100 11.83 -24.92 3.74
N TRP A 101 12.14 -25.56 2.62
CA TRP A 101 11.18 -26.33 1.85
C TRP A 101 10.88 -27.67 2.53
N LEU A 102 9.61 -28.01 2.65
CA LEU A 102 9.14 -29.30 3.14
C LEU A 102 8.65 -30.18 1.98
N ALA A 103 8.51 -31.48 2.26
CA ALA A 103 8.09 -32.48 1.26
C ALA A 103 6.68 -32.25 0.69
N ASP A 104 5.82 -31.51 1.39
CA ASP A 104 4.47 -31.14 0.93
C ASP A 104 4.44 -29.87 0.05
N ALA A 105 5.61 -29.46 -0.48
CA ALA A 105 5.81 -28.22 -1.25
C ALA A 105 5.40 -26.95 -0.50
N SER A 106 5.56 -26.95 0.83
CA SER A 106 5.45 -25.74 1.64
C SER A 106 6.81 -25.15 1.96
N LEU A 107 6.90 -23.82 1.95
CA LEU A 107 8.04 -23.05 2.41
C LEU A 107 7.75 -22.57 3.83
N CYS A 108 8.65 -22.87 4.77
CA CYS A 108 8.47 -22.52 6.17
C CYS A 108 9.59 -21.62 6.70
N TRP A 109 9.21 -20.70 7.57
CA TRP A 109 10.07 -19.83 8.36
C TRP A 109 9.65 -19.95 9.83
N ASP A 110 10.47 -20.63 10.63
CA ASP A 110 10.28 -20.78 12.09
C ASP A 110 8.82 -21.06 12.51
N GLY A 111 8.25 -22.14 11.97
CA GLY A 111 6.88 -22.57 12.27
C GLY A 111 5.78 -21.87 11.47
N ILE A 112 6.08 -20.82 10.70
CA ILE A 112 5.14 -20.20 9.74
C ILE A 112 5.36 -20.82 8.38
N CYS A 113 4.36 -21.51 7.83
CA CYS A 113 4.46 -22.13 6.52
C CYS A 113 3.50 -21.51 5.52
N ALA A 114 3.95 -21.36 4.28
CA ALA A 114 3.16 -20.94 3.12
C ALA A 114 3.24 -21.98 2.00
N ARG A 115 2.17 -22.10 1.20
CA ARG A 115 2.17 -22.88 -0.04
C ARG A 115 1.30 -22.24 -1.12
N GLY A 116 1.59 -22.56 -2.37
CA GLY A 116 1.00 -21.95 -3.56
C GLY A 116 2.09 -21.37 -4.45
N LEU A 117 1.73 -20.38 -5.26
CA LEU A 117 2.67 -19.62 -6.08
C LEU A 117 3.31 -18.51 -5.22
N ILE A 118 4.44 -18.83 -4.57
CA ILE A 118 5.14 -17.92 -3.66
C ILE A 118 6.08 -17.01 -4.47
N PRO A 119 5.85 -15.68 -4.53
CA PRO A 119 6.64 -14.77 -5.36
C PRO A 119 7.92 -14.29 -4.65
N LEU A 120 8.83 -15.21 -4.31
CA LEU A 120 10.10 -14.90 -3.62
C LEU A 120 11.34 -15.39 -4.40
N ASP A 121 11.19 -15.54 -5.71
CA ASP A 121 12.30 -15.86 -6.64
C ASP A 121 13.08 -14.58 -7.00
#